data_AF-A0A5C6CIY2-F1
#
_entry.id   AF-A0A5C6CIY2-F1
#
_cell.length_a   1.000
_cell.length_b   1.000
_cell.length_c   1.000
_cell.angle_alpha   90.00
_cell.angle_beta   90.00
_cell.angle_gamma   90.00
#
_symmetry.space_group_name_H-M   'P 1'
#
loop_
_entity.id
_entity.type
_entity.pdbx_description
1 polymer ?
#
loop_
_entity_poly.entity_id
_entity_poly.type
_entity_poly.pdbx_seq_one_letter_code
_entity_poly.pdbx_strand_id
1 'polypeptide(L)' 'MGAGWYYIASGWIRKTRRIGPISESDLLHLIDDGKISPETLLQSSKTKGKWVPMNAVDPAMKRWQESHFNEPET' A
#
# COMPACT_ATOMS: atom_id res chain seq x y z
N MET A 1 0.23 15.47 12.73
CA MET A 1 1.24 15.12 11.71
C MET A 1 1.04 13.66 11.33
N GLY A 2 0.70 13.36 10.07
CA GLY A 2 0.55 11.98 9.59
C GLY A 2 1.91 11.29 9.46
N ALA A 3 1.94 9.97 9.60
CA ALA A 3 3.15 9.18 9.37
C ALA A 3 3.44 9.10 7.86
N GLY A 4 4.66 9.43 7.45
CA GLY A 4 5.09 9.25 6.05
C GLY A 4 5.23 7.76 5.73
N TRP A 5 4.66 7.34 4.61
CA TRP A 5 4.71 5.97 4.13
C TRP A 5 5.69 5.82 2.97
N TYR A 6 6.34 4.67 2.91
CA TYR A 6 7.15 4.25 1.77
C TYR A 6 6.62 2.91 1.24
N TYR A 7 6.77 2.67 -0.06
CA TYR A 7 6.46 1.39 -0.68
C TYR A 7 7.54 0.97 -1.69
N ILE A 8 7.60 -0.32 -2.01
CA ILE A 8 8.45 -0.86 -3.07
C ILE A 8 7.64 -1.02 -4.35
N ALA A 9 7.97 -0.24 -5.38
CA ALA A 9 7.41 -0.37 -6.72
C ALA A 9 8.23 -1.38 -7.54
N SER A 10 7.56 -2.32 -8.21
CA SER A 10 8.15 -3.18 -9.25
C SER A 10 7.75 -2.65 -10.64
N GLY A 11 8.73 -2.16 -11.40
CA GLY A 11 8.51 -1.74 -12.78
C GLY A 11 8.72 -2.87 -13.79
N TRP A 12 8.24 -2.66 -15.03
CA TRP A 12 8.39 -3.58 -16.17
C TRP A 12 9.86 -3.98 -16.43
N ILE A 13 10.81 -3.09 -16.15
CA ILE A 13 12.25 -3.36 -16.27
C ILE A 13 12.82 -3.70 -14.90
N ARG A 14 12.53 -4.91 -14.36
CA ARG A 14 13.21 -5.67 -13.26
C ARG A 14 13.83 -4.92 -12.06
N LYS A 15 13.59 -3.62 -11.88
CA LYS A 15 14.19 -2.77 -10.85
C LYS A 15 13.10 -2.48 -9.83
N THR A 16 13.30 -3.01 -8.63
CA THR A 16 12.55 -2.62 -7.46
C THR A 16 13.05 -1.25 -7.00
N ARG A 17 12.13 -0.31 -6.75
CA ARG A 17 12.48 1.02 -6.26
C ARG A 17 11.65 1.38 -5.03
N ARG A 18 12.31 1.97 -4.04
CA ARG A 18 11.64 2.63 -2.91
C ARG A 18 11.02 3.95 -3.34
N ILE A 19 9.74 4.13 -3.09
CA ILE A 19 8.98 5.37 -3.33
C ILE A 19 8.51 5.92 -1.98
N GLY A 20 8.61 7.24 -1.76
CA GLY A 20 8.16 7.94 -0.55
C GLY A 20 9.17 8.97 0.01
N PRO A 21 8.83 9.66 1.12
CA PRO A 21 7.61 9.47 1.90
C PRO A 21 6.38 10.04 1.19
N ILE A 22 5.27 9.31 1.21
CA ILE A 22 3.94 9.78 0.78
C ILE A 22 3.01 9.89 1.99
N SER A 23 1.92 10.64 1.85
CA SER A 23 0.91 10.70 2.89
C SER A 23 0.12 9.38 2.97
N GLU A 24 -0.58 9.17 4.09
CA GLU A 24 -1.48 8.02 4.23
C GLU A 24 -2.65 8.10 3.23
N SER A 25 -3.17 9.29 2.93
CA SER A 25 -4.20 9.46 1.90
C SER A 25 -3.71 9.08 0.51
N ASP A 26 -2.48 9.46 0.14
CA ASP A 26 -1.90 9.08 -1.16
C ASP A 26 -1.68 7.57 -1.24
N LEU A 27 -1.28 6.94 -0.13
CA LEU A 27 -1.15 5.48 -0.06
C LEU A 27 -2.50 4.80 -0.32
N LEU A 28 -3.59 5.29 0.29
CA LEU A 28 -4.93 4.75 0.07
C LEU A 28 -5.40 4.97 -1.37
N HIS A 29 -5.13 6.13 -1.99
CA HIS A 29 -5.42 6.35 -3.40
C HIS A 29 -4.66 5.38 -4.31
N LEU A 30 -3.39 5.10 -4.04
CA LEU A 30 -2.61 4.11 -4.79
C LEU A 30 -3.13 2.67 -4.60
N ILE A 31 -3.65 2.36 -3.41
CA ILE A 31 -4.37 1.10 -3.15
C ILE A 31 -5.61 1.04 -4.03
N ASP A 32 -6.45 2.08 -4.01
CA ASP A 32 -7.69 2.16 -4.79
C ASP A 32 -7.44 2.07 -6.31
N ASP A 33 -6.36 2.69 -6.80
CA ASP A 33 -5.93 2.65 -8.21
C ASP A 33 -5.31 1.31 -8.64
N GLY A 34 -5.21 0.34 -7.73
CA GLY A 34 -4.59 -0.97 -7.98
C GLY A 34 -3.07 -0.92 -8.18
N LYS A 35 -2.41 0.18 -7.79
CA LYS A 35 -0.95 0.33 -7.86
C LYS A 35 -0.23 -0.38 -6.71
N ILE A 36 -0.94 -0.65 -5.63
CA ILE A 36 -0.45 -1.36 -4.46
C ILE A 36 -1.25 -2.65 -4.31
N SER A 37 -0.53 -3.76 -4.33
CA SER A 37 -1.07 -5.09 -4.13
C SER A 37 -0.82 -5.59 -2.69
N PRO A 38 -1.53 -6.62 -2.21
CA PRO A 38 -1.36 -7.19 -0.87
C PRO A 38 0.09 -7.59 -0.51
N GLU A 39 0.88 -8.00 -1.50
CA GLU A 39 2.29 -8.38 -1.35
C GLU A 39 3.27 -7.20 -1.43
N THR A 40 2.80 -6.00 -1.80
CA THR A 40 3.64 -4.80 -1.89
C THR A 40 4.22 -4.48 -0.52
N LEU A 41 5.54 -4.33 -0.43
CA LEU A 41 6.22 -4.00 0.82
C LEU A 41 6.00 -2.52 1.17
N LEU A 42 5.53 -2.26 2.39
CA LEU A 42 5.30 -0.95 2.98
C LEU A 42 6.21 -0.71 4.19
N GLN A 43 6.58 0.55 4.42
CA GLN A 43 7.33 0.99 5.60
C GLN A 43 6.81 2.33 6.11
N SER A 44 6.69 2.49 7.42
CA SER A 44 6.34 3.73 8.09
C SER A 44 6.83 3.72 9.54
N SER A 45 6.69 4.84 10.26
CA SER A 45 6.82 4.81 11.72
C SER A 45 5.80 3.86 12.36
N LYS A 46 4.62 3.69 11.75
CA LYS A 46 3.58 2.73 12.18
C LYS A 46 4.03 1.26 12.08
N THR A 47 4.98 0.95 11.17
CA THR A 47 5.58 -0.39 11.04
C THR A 47 6.88 -0.53 11.83
N LYS A 48 7.15 0.41 12.76
CA LYS A 48 8.41 0.50 13.52
C LYS A 48 9.64 0.56 12.60
N GLY A 49 9.50 1.16 11.42
CA GLY A 49 10.56 1.24 10.41
C GLY A 49 10.87 -0.08 9.70
N LYS A 50 10.06 -1.14 9.88
CA LYS A 50 10.24 -2.41 9.15
C LYS A 50 9.48 -2.39 7.84
N TRP A 51 10.04 -3.06 6.84
CA TRP A 51 9.33 -3.40 5.62
C TRP A 51 8.41 -4.60 5.89
N VAL A 52 7.12 -4.40 5.70
CA VAL A 52 6.10 -5.43 5.87
C VAL A 52 5.22 -5.47 4.62
N PRO A 53 4.73 -6.64 4.19
CA PRO A 53 3.76 -6.69 3.09
C PRO A 53 2.48 -5.92 3.48
N MET A 54 1.80 -5.36 2.48
CA MET A 54 0.58 -4.56 2.68
C MET A 54 -0.52 -5.35 3.41
N ASN A 55 -0.61 -6.66 3.18
CA ASN A 55 -1.56 -7.55 3.88
C ASN A 55 -1.31 -7.69 5.40
N ALA A 56 -0.14 -7.30 5.90
CA ALA A 56 0.15 -7.24 7.33
C ALA A 56 -0.20 -5.87 7.96
N VAL A 57 -0.76 -4.96 7.16
CA VAL A 57 -1.25 -3.64 7.59
C VAL A 57 -2.77 -3.65 7.52
N ASP A 58 -3.44 -4.05 8.62
CA ASP A 58 -4.89 -4.30 8.64
C ASP A 58 -5.74 -3.17 8.02
N PRO A 59 -5.50 -1.87 8.32
CA PRO A 59 -6.29 -0.79 7.73
C PRO A 59 -6.13 -0.69 6.20
N ALA A 60 -4.93 -0.96 5.69
CA ALA A 60 -4.65 -0.95 4.25
C ALA A 60 -5.28 -2.16 3.56
N MET A 61 -5.21 -3.34 4.20
CA MET A 61 -5.83 -4.56 3.69
C MET A 61 -7.35 -4.45 3.62
N LYS A 62 -7.97 -3.88 4.64
CA LYS A 62 -9.41 -3.60 4.64
C LYS A 62 -9.80 -2.67 3.48
N ARG A 63 -9.05 -1.59 3.24
CA ARG A 63 -9.30 -0.68 2.11
C ARG A 63 -9.17 -1.37 0.76
N TRP A 64 -8.12 -2.17 0.58
CA TRP A 64 -7.91 -2.92 -0.66
C TRP A 64 -9.09 -3.87 -0.91
N GLN A 65 -9.58 -4.55 0.13
CA GLN A 65 -10.74 -5.42 0.01
C GLN A 65 -12.02 -4.68 -0.41
N GLU A 66 -12.30 -3.54 0.24
CA GLU A 66 -13.47 -2.71 -0.07
C GLU A 66 -13.44 -2.13 -1.50
N SER A 67 -12.26 -1.77 -1.99
CA SER A 67 -12.10 -1.15 -3.33
C SER A 67 -12.04 -2.16 -4.46
N HIS A 68 -11.63 -3.42 -4.21
CA HIS A 68 -11.38 -4.42 -5.25
C HIS A 68 -12.33 -5.62 -5.24
N PHE A 69 -13.05 -5.90 -4.13
CA PHE A 69 -13.99 -7.03 -4.04
C PHE A 69 -15.46 -6.63 -3.87
N ASN A 70 -15.80 -5.34 -3.81
CA ASN A 70 -17.20 -4.93 -3.89
C ASN A 70 -17.67 -4.99 -5.35
N GLU A 71 -17.97 -6.20 -5.84
CA GLU A 71 -19.09 -6.36 -6.76
C GLU A 71 -20.39 -6.32 -5.94
N PRO A 72 -21.41 -5.54 -6.33
CA PRO A 72 -22.74 -5.70 -5.77
C PRO A 72 -23.24 -7.09 -6.17
N GLU A 73 -23.56 -7.94 -5.20
CA GLU A 73 -24.38 -9.13 -5.45
C GLU A 73 -25.71 -8.65 -6.08
N THR A 74 -25.84 -8.84 -7.40
CA THR A 74 -27.11 -8.72 -8.16
C THR A 74 -28.04 -9.88 -7.88
#